data_AF-A0A661UXL6-F1
#
_entry.id   AF-A0A661UXL6-F1
#
_cell.length_a   1.000
_cell.length_b   1.000
_cell.length_c   1.000
_cell.angle_alpha   90.00
_cell.angle_beta   90.00
_cell.angle_gamma   90.00
#
_symmetry.space_group_name_H-M   'P 1'
#
loop_
_entity.id
_entity.type
_entity.pdbx_description
1 polymer ?
#
loop_
_entity_poly.entity_id
_entity_poly.type
_entity_poly.pdbx_seq_one_letter_code
_entity_poly.pdbx_strand_id
1 'polypeptide(L)'
;MSDSDPQFEGKIGRTLADSEPWWPAPSRPPGDAPNIVMIVLDDTGFSHLGCFGSTIETPNIDRLAANGVRYSNFHTTALCSPSRACLPTGRNHHAVGMRAVSNF
;
A
#
# COMPACT_ATOMS: atom_id res chain seq x y z
N MET A 1 13.62 16.83 6.51
CA MET A 1 12.79 17.61 5.59
C MET A 1 13.66 17.88 4.39
N SER A 2 13.30 17.35 3.22
CA SER A 2 14.00 17.73 1.99
C SER A 2 13.69 19.19 1.67
N ASP A 3 14.61 19.88 1.01
CA ASP A 3 14.44 21.28 0.56
C ASP A 3 13.26 21.50 -0.42
N SER A 4 12.48 20.46 -0.72
CA SER A 4 11.34 20.45 -1.62
C SER A 4 9.98 20.43 -0.93
N ASP A 5 9.92 20.48 0.41
CA ASP A 5 8.64 20.50 1.12
C ASP A 5 7.96 21.87 0.92
N PRO A 6 6.69 21.90 0.50
CA PRO A 6 6.00 23.15 0.17
C PRO A 6 5.81 24.00 1.43
N GLN A 7 6.08 25.31 1.31
CA GLN A 7 5.94 26.26 2.41
C GLN A 7 4.48 26.35 2.84
N PHE A 8 4.23 26.32 4.16
CA PHE A 8 2.89 26.48 4.72
C PHE A 8 2.31 27.86 4.39
N GLU A 9 1.14 27.90 3.74
CA GLU A 9 0.44 29.15 3.38
C GLU A 9 -0.82 29.41 4.22
N GLY A 10 -1.05 28.63 5.27
CA GLY A 10 -2.14 28.89 6.20
C GLY A 10 -1.79 29.96 7.23
N LYS A 11 -2.64 30.11 8.24
CA LYS A 11 -2.45 31.09 9.32
C LYS A 11 -2.39 30.40 10.67
N ILE A 12 -1.31 30.65 11.42
CA ILE A 12 -1.20 30.20 12.81
C ILE A 12 -1.63 31.34 13.72
N GLY A 13 -2.82 31.22 14.28
CA GLY A 13 -3.37 32.15 15.26
C GLY A 13 -3.04 31.73 16.70
N ARG A 14 -3.39 32.60 17.67
CA ARG A 14 -3.24 32.28 19.09
C ARG A 14 -4.23 31.21 19.56
N THR A 15 -5.40 31.15 18.92
CA THR A 15 -6.42 30.13 19.15
C THR A 15 -6.73 29.38 17.85
N LEU A 16 -7.38 28.23 17.98
CA LEU A 16 -7.89 27.45 16.83
C LEU A 16 -8.83 28.28 15.96
N ALA A 17 -9.66 29.15 16.58
CA ALA A 17 -10.60 30.00 15.86
C ALA A 17 -9.91 31.10 15.03
N ASP A 18 -8.71 31.51 15.44
CA ASP A 18 -7.91 32.52 14.73
C ASP A 18 -6.96 31.91 13.68
N SER A 19 -6.94 30.58 13.59
CA SER A 19 -6.05 29.82 12.73
C SER A 19 -6.77 29.34 11.47
N GLU A 20 -6.05 29.34 10.35
CA GLU A 20 -6.53 28.81 9.07
C GLU A 20 -5.65 27.63 8.68
N PRO A 21 -6.21 26.42 8.57
CA PRO A 21 -5.43 25.28 8.12
C PRO A 21 -5.15 25.39 6.63
N TRP A 22 -3.97 24.94 6.23
CA TRP A 22 -3.59 24.82 4.84
C TRP A 22 -2.93 23.47 4.62
N TRP A 23 -3.21 22.88 3.46
CA TRP A 23 -2.57 21.67 2.98
C TRP A 23 -2.05 21.92 1.58
N PRO A 24 -0.83 21.48 1.26
CA PRO A 24 -0.32 21.61 -0.09
C PRO A 24 -1.20 20.85 -1.08
N ALA A 25 -1.29 21.34 -2.31
CA ALA A 25 -1.93 20.60 -3.37
C ALA A 25 -1.24 19.24 -3.52
N PRO A 26 -1.98 18.12 -3.55
CA PRO A 26 -1.38 16.81 -3.71
C PRO A 26 -0.65 16.74 -5.05
N SER A 27 0.58 16.24 -5.04
CA SER A 27 1.33 15.97 -6.27
C SER A 27 0.53 14.98 -7.11
N ARG A 28 0.17 15.39 -8.32
CA ARG A 28 -0.50 14.51 -9.29
C ARG A 28 0.53 13.99 -10.26
N PRO A 29 0.51 12.70 -10.60
CA PRO A 29 1.36 12.19 -11.66
C PRO A 29 0.97 12.84 -13.01
N PRO A 30 1.87 12.81 -14.01
CA PRO A 30 1.57 13.25 -15.36
C PRO A 30 0.29 12.60 -15.92
N GLY A 31 -0.40 13.28 -16.84
CA GLY A 31 -1.70 12.81 -17.36
C GLY A 31 -1.63 11.48 -18.15
N ASP A 32 -0.45 11.09 -18.61
CA ASP A 32 -0.15 9.84 -19.30
C ASP A 32 0.39 8.73 -18.36
N ALA A 33 0.52 9.01 -17.05
CA ALA A 33 0.91 8.00 -16.10
C ALA A 33 -0.17 6.90 -15.96
N PRO A 34 0.23 5.63 -15.84
CA PRO A 34 -0.73 4.55 -15.68
C PRO A 34 -1.43 4.62 -14.31
N ASN A 35 -2.70 4.18 -14.27
CA ASN A 35 -3.39 3.92 -13.01
C ASN A 35 -2.80 2.67 -12.36
N ILE A 36 -2.44 2.76 -11.08
CA ILE A 36 -1.94 1.64 -10.30
C ILE A 36 -2.99 1.24 -9.26
N VAL A 37 -3.41 -0.03 -9.31
CA VAL A 37 -4.34 -0.62 -8.33
C VAL A 37 -3.62 -1.77 -7.64
N MET A 38 -3.40 -1.66 -6.32
CA MET A 38 -2.81 -2.72 -5.50
C MET A 38 -3.91 -3.44 -4.74
N ILE A 39 -4.09 -4.73 -5.03
CA ILE A 39 -5.05 -5.61 -4.33
C ILE A 39 -4.24 -6.55 -3.43
N VAL A 40 -4.54 -6.54 -2.13
CA VAL A 40 -3.91 -7.43 -1.14
C VAL A 40 -5.01 -8.26 -0.50
N LEU A 41 -4.89 -9.58 -0.57
CA LEU A 41 -5.81 -10.51 0.06
C LEU A 41 -5.23 -10.96 1.40
N ASP A 42 -5.99 -10.81 2.48
CA ASP A 42 -5.55 -11.25 3.82
C ASP A 42 -5.63 -12.77 3.94
N ASP A 43 -4.66 -13.38 4.63
CA ASP A 43 -4.57 -14.82 4.91
C ASP A 43 -4.84 -15.77 3.72
N THR A 44 -4.49 -15.34 2.51
CA THR A 44 -4.67 -16.13 1.31
C THR A 44 -3.46 -17.04 1.09
N GLY A 45 -3.66 -18.35 1.27
CA GLY A 45 -2.68 -19.38 0.96
C GLY A 45 -2.45 -19.55 -0.54
N PHE A 46 -1.29 -20.08 -0.90
CA PHE A 46 -0.87 -20.27 -2.29
C PHE A 46 -1.87 -21.09 -3.13
N SER A 47 -2.39 -22.17 -2.56
CA SER A 47 -3.35 -23.09 -3.22
C SER A 47 -4.82 -22.65 -3.09
N HIS A 48 -5.11 -21.43 -2.62
CA HIS A 48 -6.48 -20.91 -2.55
C HIS A 48 -6.98 -20.30 -3.87
N LEU A 49 -6.10 -20.11 -4.86
CA LEU A 49 -6.46 -19.51 -6.15
C LEU A 49 -6.44 -20.56 -7.28
N GLY A 50 -7.45 -20.55 -8.15
CA GLY A 50 -7.61 -21.49 -9.26
C GLY A 50 -6.39 -21.53 -10.18
N CYS A 51 -5.77 -20.38 -10.44
CA CYS A 51 -4.55 -20.25 -11.24
C CYS A 51 -3.30 -20.93 -10.64
N PHE A 52 -3.39 -21.43 -9.40
CA PHE A 52 -2.40 -22.27 -8.70
C PHE A 52 -2.94 -23.67 -8.35
N GLY A 53 -4.08 -24.08 -8.92
CA GLY A 53 -4.64 -25.44 -8.77
C GLY A 53 -5.66 -25.61 -7.65
N SER A 54 -6.26 -24.53 -7.15
CA SER A 54 -7.33 -24.61 -6.15
C SER A 54 -8.61 -25.29 -6.67
N THR A 55 -9.41 -25.83 -5.76
CA THR A 55 -10.79 -26.25 -6.02
C THR A 55 -11.81 -25.12 -5.87
N ILE A 56 -11.40 -23.96 -5.34
CA ILE A 56 -12.24 -22.76 -5.21
C ILE A 56 -12.33 -22.08 -6.58
N GLU A 57 -13.55 -21.76 -7.01
CA GLU A 57 -13.76 -21.00 -8.24
C GLU A 57 -13.36 -19.53 -8.05
N THR A 58 -12.25 -19.12 -8.68
CA THR A 58 -11.74 -17.74 -8.64
C THR A 58 -11.66 -17.08 -10.02
N PRO A 59 -12.74 -17.09 -10.83
CA PRO A 59 -12.67 -16.78 -12.26
C PRO A 59 -12.13 -15.37 -12.58
N ASN A 60 -12.37 -14.39 -11.70
CA ASN A 60 -11.85 -13.04 -11.89
C ASN A 60 -10.34 -12.93 -11.65
N ILE A 61 -9.82 -13.65 -10.64
CA ILE A 61 -8.39 -13.70 -10.36
C ILE A 61 -7.69 -14.53 -11.44
N ASP A 62 -8.30 -15.63 -11.88
CA ASP A 62 -7.75 -16.48 -12.93
C ASP A 62 -7.65 -15.73 -14.26
N ARG A 63 -8.66 -14.93 -14.60
CA ARG A 63 -8.62 -14.03 -15.77
C ARG A 63 -7.54 -12.97 -15.64
N LEU A 64 -7.33 -12.39 -14.46
CA LEU A 64 -6.23 -11.44 -14.25
C LEU A 64 -4.87 -12.11 -14.45
N ALA A 65 -4.71 -13.31 -13.89
CA ALA A 65 -3.47 -14.07 -13.93
C ALA A 65 -3.14 -14.57 -15.36
N ALA A 66 -4.15 -14.88 -16.18
CA ALA A 66 -4.00 -15.25 -17.58
C ALA A 66 -3.58 -14.08 -18.50
N ASN A 67 -3.92 -12.84 -18.11
CA ASN A 67 -3.59 -11.63 -18.87
C ASN A 67 -2.38 -10.87 -18.30
N GLY A 68 -1.58 -11.51 -17.45
CA GLY A 68 -0.49 -10.87 -16.73
C GLY A 68 0.64 -11.83 -16.37
N VAL A 69 1.43 -11.42 -15.37
CA VAL A 69 2.55 -12.21 -14.85
C VAL A 69 2.14 -12.87 -13.52
N ARG A 70 2.55 -14.12 -13.34
CA ARG A 70 2.33 -14.89 -12.11
C ARG A 70 3.67 -15.19 -11.45
N TYR A 71 3.72 -15.04 -10.12
CA TYR A 71 4.87 -15.42 -9.32
C TYR A 71 4.55 -16.70 -8.54
N SER A 72 5.32 -17.76 -8.75
CA SER A 72 5.19 -19.02 -8.03
C SER A 72 6.03 -19.09 -6.74
N ASN A 73 6.87 -18.08 -6.49
CA ASN A 73 7.78 -18.01 -5.35
C ASN A 73 7.78 -16.62 -4.70
N PHE A 74 6.58 -16.13 -4.35
CA PHE A 74 6.40 -14.88 -3.64
C PHE A 74 6.28 -15.15 -2.14
N HIS A 75 7.09 -14.46 -1.32
CA HIS A 75 7.11 -14.64 0.12
C HIS A 75 6.66 -13.38 0.84
N THR A 76 5.81 -13.57 1.85
CA THR A 76 5.41 -12.55 2.81
C THR A 76 6.21 -12.71 4.11
N THR A 77 6.08 -11.74 5.01
CA THR A 77 6.48 -12.00 6.41
C THR A 77 5.44 -12.90 7.07
N ALA A 78 5.76 -13.48 8.23
CA ALA A 78 4.85 -14.38 8.94
C ALA A 78 3.61 -13.70 9.55
N LEU A 79 3.48 -12.37 9.47
CA LEU A 79 2.41 -11.61 10.11
C LEU A 79 1.84 -10.51 9.20
N CYS A 80 0.61 -10.11 9.48
CA CYS A 80 -0.16 -9.22 8.64
C CYS A 80 0.38 -7.77 8.63
N SER A 81 0.58 -7.12 9.80
CA SER A 81 1.12 -5.76 9.87
C SER A 81 2.56 -5.65 9.33
N PRO A 82 3.49 -6.56 9.66
CA PRO A 82 4.82 -6.54 9.07
C PRO A 82 4.83 -6.73 7.54
N SER A 83 4.00 -7.64 7.00
CA SER A 83 3.85 -7.81 5.54
C SER A 83 3.31 -6.55 4.87
N ARG A 84 2.27 -5.94 5.47
CA ARG A 84 1.67 -4.70 4.97
C ARG A 84 2.63 -3.51 5.04
N ALA A 85 3.53 -3.45 6.02
CA ALA A 85 4.52 -2.38 6.11
C ALA A 85 5.58 -2.46 5.01
N CYS A 86 5.95 -3.67 4.56
CA CYS A 86 6.90 -3.85 3.47
C CYS A 86 6.39 -3.32 2.12
N LEU A 87 5.08 -3.41 1.85
CA LEU A 87 4.47 -3.06 0.55
C LEU A 87 4.64 -1.58 0.16
N PRO A 88 4.17 -0.59 0.94
CA PRO A 88 4.28 0.82 0.57
C PRO A 88 5.68 1.38 0.82
N THR A 89 6.49 0.75 1.66
CA THR A 89 7.82 1.26 2.02
C THR A 89 8.95 0.68 1.17
N GLY A 90 8.73 -0.48 0.54
CA GLY A 90 9.78 -1.23 -0.14
C GLY A 90 10.92 -1.68 0.79
N ARG A 91 10.71 -1.66 2.11
CA ARG A 91 11.74 -1.94 3.12
C ARG A 91 11.38 -3.18 3.93
N ASN A 92 12.40 -3.84 4.47
CA ASN A 92 12.20 -4.88 5.45
C ASN A 92 11.46 -4.32 6.68
N HIS A 93 10.47 -5.05 7.19
CA HIS A 93 9.67 -4.69 8.36
C HIS A 93 10.48 -4.26 9.60
N HIS A 94 11.68 -4.82 9.82
CA HIS A 94 12.56 -4.36 10.90
C HIS A 94 13.06 -2.92 10.71
N ALA A 95 13.38 -2.53 9.47
CA ALA A 95 13.89 -1.19 9.16
C ALA A 95 12.82 -0.10 9.33
N VAL A 96 11.54 -0.47 9.39
CA VAL A 96 10.41 0.44 9.59
C VAL A 96 9.73 0.23 10.95
N GLY A 97 10.38 -0.48 11.88
CA GLY A 97 9.90 -0.66 13.25
C GLY A 97 8.66 -1.55 13.39
N MET A 98 8.27 -2.27 12.33
CA MET A 98 7.07 -3.11 12.32
C MET A 98 7.40 -4.54 12.73
N ARG A 99 7.45 -4.80 14.04
CA ARG A 99 7.91 -6.09 14.59
C ARG A 99 6.80 -7.14 14.75
N ALA A 100 5.57 -6.73 14.95
CA ALA A 100 4.45 -7.59 15.31
C ALA A 100 3.14 -7.06 14.74
N VAL A 101 2.02 -7.71 15.10
CA VAL A 101 0.69 -7.23 14.75
C VAL A 101 0.42 -5.91 15.47
N SER A 102 0.06 -4.87 14.70
CA SER A 102 -0.24 -3.53 15.20
C SER A 102 -1.71 -3.44 15.61
N ASN A 103 -2.02 -4.00 16.78
CA ASN A 103 -3.32 -3.86 17.45
C ASN A 103 -3.04 -3.26 18.84
N PHE A 104 -3.04 -1.94 18.95
CA PHE A 104 -2.98 -1.25 20.24
C PHE A 104 -4.28 -0.49 20.44
#